data_AF-A0A965VQ24-F1
#
_entry.id   AF-A0A965VQ24-F1
#
_cell.length_a   1.000
_cell.length_b   1.000
_cell.length_c   1.000
_cell.angle_alpha   90.00
_cell.angle_beta   90.00
_cell.angle_gamma   90.00
#
_symmetry.space_group_name_H-M   'P 1'
#
loop_
_entity.id
_entity.type
_entity.pdbx_description
1 polymer ?
#
loop_
_entity_poly.entity_id
_entity_poly.type
_entity_poly.pdbx_seq_one_letter_code
_entity_poly.pdbx_strand_id
1 'polypeptide(L)'
;MGCPAKKVCNRLCGSALLQDEPLVGRILESVVSAVQATGRGVPVTLKTRTGWDREHRNGVRVAQIAEASGIAALAIHGRTRADFYEGDAEYDTIRAIRETVRIPVLANGDITSPDKARVVLQYTGTAGVMVGRASHGTPWIFRDINGLLTQGVLPEPLSRAERRDIVLAHLQAIYAFHGEESGLRIARKHLGWYAKLLESAPDARARLMAEVSTSSQFACANELFGAWAQVH
;
A
#
# COMPACT_ATOMS: atom_id res chain seq x y z
N MET A 1 0.40 10.36 9.18
CA MET A 1 -0.77 11.25 9.34
C MET A 1 -1.76 11.12 8.15
N GLY A 2 -2.19 9.91 7.76
CA GLY A 2 -2.98 9.74 6.51
C GLY A 2 -4.27 8.92 6.59
N CYS A 3 -4.57 8.26 7.72
CA CYS A 3 -5.78 7.45 7.84
C CYS A 3 -6.99 8.36 8.15
N PRO A 4 -8.10 8.28 7.38
CA PRO A 4 -9.21 9.23 7.48
C PRO A 4 -10.17 8.98 8.67
N ALA A 5 -10.09 7.80 9.29
CA ALA A 5 -10.98 7.37 10.37
C ALA A 5 -10.24 6.82 11.59
N LYS A 6 -8.97 7.19 11.80
CA LYS A 6 -8.17 6.60 12.89
C LYS A 6 -8.42 7.30 14.22
N LYS A 7 -8.72 6.50 15.25
CA LYS A 7 -8.62 6.89 16.67
C LYS A 7 -7.47 6.12 17.32
N VAL A 8 -6.68 6.79 18.15
CA VAL A 8 -5.67 6.18 19.02
C VAL A 8 -5.83 6.80 20.41
N CYS A 9 -5.91 5.98 21.46
CA CYS A 9 -6.20 6.44 22.82
C CYS A 9 -7.42 7.38 22.89
N ASN A 10 -8.49 7.03 22.16
CA ASN A 10 -9.74 7.80 22.03
C ASN A 10 -9.61 9.22 21.44
N ARG A 11 -8.45 9.62 20.90
CA ARG A 11 -8.26 10.89 20.20
C ARG A 11 -8.21 10.70 18.69
N LEU A 12 -8.76 11.67 17.96
CA LEU A 12 -8.60 11.72 16.51
C LEU A 12 -7.12 11.84 16.16
N CYS A 13 -6.67 11.02 15.22
CA CYS A 13 -5.30 11.00 14.74
C CYS A 13 -5.32 10.75 13.23
N GLY A 14 -4.17 10.41 12.64
CA GLY A 14 -4.10 10.20 11.19
C GLY A 14 -4.22 11.53 10.47
N SER A 15 -5.12 11.64 9.50
CA SER A 15 -5.27 12.87 8.71
C SER A 15 -6.13 13.94 9.39
N ALA A 16 -6.72 13.66 10.56
CA ALA A 16 -7.32 14.70 11.40
C ALA A 16 -6.30 15.72 11.92
N LEU A 17 -5.04 15.31 12.04
CA LEU A 17 -3.95 16.21 12.44
C LEU A 17 -3.69 17.31 11.39
N LEU A 18 -4.16 17.14 10.15
CA LEU A 18 -3.95 18.13 9.09
C LEU A 18 -4.72 19.44 9.31
N GLN A 19 -5.62 19.49 10.31
CA GLN A 19 -6.30 20.73 10.71
C GLN A 19 -5.45 21.61 11.65
N ASP A 20 -4.37 21.08 12.24
CA ASP A 20 -3.52 21.77 13.20
C ASP A 20 -2.04 21.61 12.81
N GLU A 21 -1.58 22.49 11.92
CA GLU A 21 -0.20 22.51 11.42
C GLU A 21 0.85 22.71 12.55
N PRO A 22 0.64 23.60 13.55
CA PRO A 22 1.53 23.66 14.71
C PRO A 22 1.66 22.32 15.45
N LEU A 23 0.56 21.60 15.64
CA LEU A 23 0.60 20.28 16.26
C LEU A 23 1.34 19.26 15.38
N VAL A 24 1.17 19.33 14.06
CA VAL A 24 1.96 18.52 13.12
C VAL A 24 3.46 18.74 13.35
N GLY A 25 3.92 19.99 13.34
CA GLY A 25 5.34 20.31 13.57
C GLY A 25 5.86 19.74 14.89
N ARG A 26 5.16 20.01 16.00
CA ARG A 26 5.55 19.50 17.33
C ARG A 26 5.66 17.98 17.36
N ILE A 27 4.75 17.25 16.72
CA ILE A 27 4.81 15.78 16.66
C ILE A 27 6.03 15.32 15.87
N LEU A 28 6.26 15.90 14.69
CA LEU A 28 7.35 15.48 13.81
C LEU A 28 8.71 15.73 14.48
N GLU A 29 8.92 16.93 15.01
CA GLU A 29 10.14 17.28 15.77
C GLU A 29 10.36 16.33 16.94
N SER A 30 9.33 16.09 17.76
CA SER A 30 9.45 15.21 18.93
C SER A 30 9.86 13.79 18.54
N VAL A 31 9.26 13.23 17.47
CA VAL A 31 9.57 11.87 17.00
C VAL A 31 10.97 11.81 16.39
N VAL A 32 11.34 12.79 15.55
CA VAL A 32 12.67 12.85 14.93
C VAL A 32 13.76 12.98 16.00
N SER A 33 13.62 13.92 16.94
CA SER A 33 14.58 14.10 18.03
C SER A 33 14.70 12.86 18.92
N ALA A 34 13.58 12.19 19.24
CA ALA A 34 13.61 10.96 20.03
C ALA A 34 14.40 9.84 19.33
N VAL A 35 14.23 9.68 18.02
CA VAL A 35 14.97 8.68 17.24
C VAL A 35 16.43 9.06 17.09
N GLN A 36 16.75 10.33 16.84
CA GLN A 36 18.12 10.84 16.78
C GLN A 36 18.87 10.60 18.10
N ALA A 37 18.21 10.81 19.24
CA ALA A 37 18.78 10.57 20.58
C ALA A 37 19.19 9.10 20.80
N THR A 38 18.66 8.15 20.03
CA THR A 38 19.10 6.74 20.11
C THR A 38 20.49 6.50 19.51
N GLY A 39 21.02 7.43 18.70
CA GLY A 39 22.31 7.30 18.01
C GLY A 39 22.33 6.26 16.88
N ARG A 40 21.20 5.62 16.57
CA ARG A 40 21.14 4.49 15.61
C ARG A 40 21.01 4.91 14.15
N GLY A 41 20.88 6.22 13.86
CA GLY A 41 20.72 6.72 12.50
C GLY A 41 19.46 6.23 11.76
N VAL A 42 18.42 5.81 12.50
CA VAL A 42 17.18 5.31 11.89
C VAL A 42 16.39 6.48 11.28
N PRO A 43 16.06 6.47 9.98
CA PRO A 43 15.30 7.55 9.35
C PRO A 43 13.83 7.54 9.77
N VAL A 44 13.29 8.72 10.06
CA VAL A 44 11.85 8.90 10.31
C VAL A 44 11.18 9.40 9.03
N THR A 45 10.11 8.74 8.59
CA THR A 45 9.37 9.08 7.36
C THR A 45 7.92 9.46 7.69
N LEU A 46 7.27 10.22 6.80
CA LEU A 46 5.88 10.64 6.97
C LEU A 46 5.02 10.21 5.79
N LYS A 47 3.93 9.47 6.07
CA LYS A 47 2.82 9.25 5.13
C LYS A 47 1.62 10.13 5.47
N THR A 48 1.13 10.91 4.50
CA THR A 48 0.00 11.84 4.68
C THR A 48 -0.95 11.86 3.47
N ARG A 49 -1.91 12.78 3.51
CA ARG A 49 -2.93 13.11 2.49
C ARG A 49 -2.75 14.54 2.01
N THR A 50 -3.53 14.95 1.02
CA THR A 50 -3.43 16.30 0.40
C THR A 50 -4.01 17.41 1.27
N GLY A 51 -4.83 17.06 2.26
CA GLY A 51 -5.45 17.98 3.20
C GLY A 51 -6.58 17.33 3.98
N TRP A 52 -7.35 18.16 4.69
CA TRP A 52 -8.54 17.72 5.44
C TRP A 52 -9.73 17.48 4.49
N ASP A 53 -10.01 18.42 3.60
CA ASP A 53 -11.01 18.29 2.53
C ASP A 53 -10.53 19.05 1.28
N ARG A 54 -11.39 19.17 0.26
CA ARG A 54 -11.02 19.76 -1.03
C ARG A 54 -10.79 21.26 -0.98
N GLU A 55 -11.44 21.95 -0.05
CA GLU A 55 -11.28 23.40 0.18
C GLU A 55 -10.06 23.67 1.08
N HIS A 56 -9.72 22.71 1.95
CA HIS A 56 -8.63 22.80 2.92
C HIS A 56 -7.46 21.87 2.58
N ARG A 57 -6.86 22.08 1.40
CA ARG A 57 -5.63 21.38 0.97
C ARG A 57 -4.37 22.09 1.44
N ASN A 58 -3.80 21.63 2.54
CA ASN A 58 -2.56 22.15 3.10
C ASN A 58 -1.36 21.20 2.94
N GLY A 59 -1.43 20.23 2.03
CA GLY A 59 -0.38 19.23 1.80
C GLY A 59 1.01 19.83 1.54
N VAL A 60 1.09 20.93 0.79
CA VAL A 60 2.37 21.66 0.53
C VAL A 60 2.96 22.20 1.82
N ARG A 61 2.14 22.85 2.65
CA ARG A 61 2.57 23.42 3.93
C ARG A 61 3.02 22.33 4.92
N VAL A 62 2.26 21.24 5.00
CA VAL A 62 2.61 20.07 5.82
C VAL A 62 3.92 19.42 5.35
N ALA A 63 4.19 19.37 4.04
CA ALA A 63 5.44 18.84 3.51
C ALA A 63 6.65 19.71 3.89
N GLN A 64 6.54 21.03 3.81
CA GLN A 64 7.58 21.97 4.27
C GLN A 64 7.87 21.83 5.76
N ILE A 65 6.82 21.73 6.59
CA ILE A 65 6.96 21.48 8.03
C ILE A 65 7.71 20.16 8.24
N ALA A 66 7.33 19.09 7.53
CA ALA A 66 7.97 17.80 7.67
C ALA A 66 9.46 17.82 7.31
N GLU A 67 9.83 18.46 6.21
CA GLU A 67 11.23 18.64 5.84
C GLU A 67 12.00 19.44 6.89
N ALA A 68 11.44 20.57 7.36
CA ALA A 68 12.06 21.38 8.40
C ALA A 68 12.22 20.62 9.74
N SER A 69 11.30 19.71 10.06
CA SER A 69 11.36 18.86 11.24
C SER A 69 12.34 17.68 11.10
N GLY A 70 13.00 17.50 9.95
CA GLY A 70 13.99 16.44 9.73
C GLY A 70 13.41 15.10 9.27
N ILE A 71 12.21 15.08 8.69
CA ILE A 71 11.66 13.88 8.05
C ILE A 71 12.50 13.50 6.82
N ALA A 72 12.85 12.21 6.71
CA ALA A 72 13.76 11.72 5.68
C ALA A 72 13.08 11.43 4.34
N ALA A 73 11.77 11.16 4.32
CA ALA A 73 11.00 10.93 3.08
C ALA A 73 9.49 11.11 3.32
N LEU A 74 8.77 11.48 2.26
CA LEU A 74 7.32 11.69 2.26
C LEU A 74 6.60 10.71 1.33
N ALA A 75 5.46 10.18 1.79
CA ALA A 75 4.51 9.48 0.94
C ALA A 75 3.14 10.19 1.00
N ILE A 76 2.64 10.65 -0.15
CA ILE A 76 1.41 11.45 -0.22
C ILE A 76 0.33 10.66 -0.96
N HIS A 77 -0.77 10.36 -0.27
CA HIS A 77 -1.98 9.88 -0.94
C HIS A 77 -2.70 11.08 -1.55
N GLY A 78 -2.90 11.07 -2.88
CA GLY A 78 -3.61 12.09 -3.68
C GLY A 78 -5.11 12.26 -3.38
N ARG A 79 -5.53 12.03 -2.14
CA ARG A 79 -6.90 12.26 -1.67
C ARG A 79 -6.86 13.06 -0.38
N THR A 80 -7.89 13.84 -0.14
CA THR A 80 -8.08 14.55 1.13
C THR A 80 -8.60 13.58 2.18
N ARG A 81 -8.63 13.96 3.47
CA ARG A 81 -9.26 13.11 4.50
C ARG A 81 -10.72 12.83 4.16
N ALA A 82 -11.46 13.86 3.76
CA ALA A 82 -12.90 13.80 3.50
C ALA A 82 -13.27 12.88 2.34
N ASP A 83 -12.39 12.71 1.35
CA ASP A 83 -12.64 11.80 0.23
C ASP A 83 -12.63 10.32 0.65
N PHE A 84 -12.10 9.95 1.82
CA PHE A 84 -11.85 8.55 2.20
C PHE A 84 -11.16 7.75 1.08
N TYR A 85 -11.91 6.94 0.34
CA TYR A 85 -11.48 6.16 -0.82
C TYR A 85 -12.36 6.41 -2.05
N GLU A 86 -13.22 7.42 -2.00
CA GLU A 86 -14.13 7.85 -3.06
C GLU A 86 -13.45 8.84 -4.01
N GLY A 87 -14.06 9.05 -5.17
CA GLY A 87 -13.48 9.83 -6.26
C GLY A 87 -12.13 9.29 -6.73
N ASP A 88 -11.40 10.08 -7.51
CA ASP A 88 -10.07 9.75 -8.00
C ASP A 88 -8.98 10.41 -7.17
N ALA A 89 -7.85 9.73 -7.04
CA ALA A 89 -6.63 10.38 -6.54
C ALA A 89 -6.14 11.45 -7.54
N GLU A 90 -5.97 12.68 -7.05
CA GLU A 90 -5.33 13.76 -7.79
C GLU A 90 -3.81 13.77 -7.58
N TYR A 91 -3.07 14.22 -8.58
CA TYR A 91 -1.60 14.23 -8.55
C TYR A 91 -1.02 15.65 -8.59
N ASP A 92 -1.86 16.68 -8.69
CA ASP A 92 -1.45 18.08 -8.79
C ASP A 92 -0.82 18.54 -7.47
N THR A 93 -1.47 18.25 -6.35
CA THR A 93 -0.93 18.56 -5.02
C THR A 93 0.36 17.78 -4.77
N ILE A 94 0.47 16.53 -5.23
CA ILE A 94 1.69 15.72 -5.10
C ILE A 94 2.84 16.35 -5.89
N ARG A 95 2.58 16.80 -7.12
CA ARG A 95 3.54 17.52 -7.94
C ARG A 95 3.99 18.82 -7.28
N ALA A 96 3.06 19.64 -6.79
CA ALA A 96 3.36 20.88 -6.09
C ALA A 96 4.22 20.64 -4.83
N ILE A 97 3.93 19.58 -4.06
CA ILE A 97 4.76 19.15 -2.93
C ILE A 97 6.17 18.80 -3.40
N ARG A 98 6.30 17.95 -4.43
CA ARG A 98 7.61 17.54 -4.98
C ARG A 98 8.43 18.74 -5.45
N GLU A 99 7.80 19.76 -6.03
CA GLU A 99 8.49 20.97 -6.50
C GLU A 99 8.96 21.88 -5.35
N THR A 100 8.41 21.70 -4.14
CA THR A 100 8.65 22.57 -2.98
C THR A 100 9.68 22.01 -2.00
N VAL A 101 9.78 20.69 -1.85
CA VAL A 101 10.69 20.04 -0.88
C VAL A 101 11.81 19.27 -1.58
N ARG A 102 12.94 19.10 -0.91
CA ARG A 102 14.13 18.39 -1.42
C ARG A 102 14.16 16.92 -1.00
N ILE A 103 13.54 16.56 0.11
CA ILE A 103 13.45 15.16 0.56
C ILE A 103 12.67 14.29 -0.44
N PRO A 104 13.00 12.99 -0.60
CA PRO A 104 12.28 12.10 -1.51
C PRO A 104 10.78 12.06 -1.25
N VAL A 105 9.99 12.27 -2.31
CA VAL A 105 8.52 12.17 -2.28
C VAL A 105 8.07 10.94 -3.06
N LEU A 106 7.11 10.19 -2.51
CA LEU A 106 6.47 9.03 -3.12
C LEU A 106 5.00 9.33 -3.39
N ALA A 107 4.58 9.19 -4.65
CA ALA A 107 3.18 9.35 -5.05
C ALA A 107 2.35 8.12 -4.66
N ASN A 108 1.15 8.32 -4.10
CA ASN A 108 0.24 7.23 -3.72
C ASN A 108 -1.20 7.55 -4.11
N GLY A 109 -1.95 6.52 -4.48
CA GLY A 109 -3.37 6.64 -4.83
C GLY A 109 -3.63 6.18 -6.25
N ASP A 110 -4.48 5.16 -6.39
CA ASP A 110 -5.02 4.65 -7.65
C ASP A 110 -3.98 4.31 -8.73
N ILE A 111 -2.80 3.88 -8.27
CA ILE A 111 -1.74 3.31 -9.09
C ILE A 111 -2.02 1.81 -9.19
N THR A 112 -2.73 1.42 -10.25
CA THR A 112 -3.28 0.07 -10.45
C THR A 112 -2.57 -0.73 -11.53
N SER A 113 -1.64 -0.14 -12.26
CA SER A 113 -0.88 -0.80 -13.32
C SER A 113 0.53 -0.21 -13.47
N PRO A 114 1.45 -0.93 -14.13
CA PRO A 114 2.76 -0.41 -14.55
C PRO A 114 2.67 0.89 -15.35
N ASP A 115 1.76 0.97 -16.33
CA ASP A 115 1.57 2.18 -17.12
C ASP A 115 1.08 3.36 -16.28
N LYS A 116 0.12 3.13 -15.37
CA LYS A 116 -0.33 4.17 -14.46
C LYS A 116 0.81 4.66 -13.57
N ALA A 117 1.65 3.76 -13.07
CA ALA A 117 2.83 4.13 -12.28
C ALA A 117 3.80 5.01 -13.09
N ARG A 118 4.09 4.64 -14.35
CA ARG A 118 4.94 5.42 -15.26
C ARG A 118 4.36 6.80 -15.54
N VAL A 119 3.08 6.90 -15.88
CA VAL A 119 2.39 8.19 -16.12
C VAL A 119 2.43 9.08 -14.88
N VAL A 120 2.14 8.52 -13.70
CA VAL A 120 2.17 9.29 -12.44
C VAL A 120 3.57 9.80 -12.16
N LEU A 121 4.60 8.97 -12.29
CA LEU A 121 5.99 9.38 -12.08
C LEU A 121 6.43 10.48 -13.04
N GLN A 122 6.10 10.34 -14.33
CA GLN A 122 6.39 11.36 -15.34
C GLN A 122 5.68 12.68 -15.05
N TYR A 123 4.42 12.61 -14.59
CA TYR A 123 3.61 13.79 -14.32
C TYR A 123 4.08 14.56 -13.06
N THR A 124 4.36 13.83 -11.98
CA THR A 124 4.67 14.44 -10.67
C THR A 124 6.15 14.69 -10.45
N GLY A 125 7.04 14.00 -11.17
CA GLY A 125 8.48 14.02 -10.93
C GLY A 125 8.90 13.45 -9.57
N THR A 126 8.04 12.67 -8.90
CA THR A 126 8.33 12.05 -7.60
C THR A 126 9.40 10.96 -7.71
N ALA A 127 10.10 10.68 -6.60
CA ALA A 127 11.17 9.69 -6.55
C ALA A 127 10.68 8.23 -6.70
N GLY A 128 9.39 8.00 -6.48
CA GLY A 128 8.80 6.67 -6.57
C GLY A 128 7.29 6.70 -6.40
N VAL A 129 6.68 5.51 -6.47
CA VAL A 129 5.26 5.30 -6.23
C VAL A 129 5.05 4.31 -5.09
N MET A 130 3.95 4.48 -4.36
CA MET A 130 3.50 3.53 -3.35
C MET A 130 2.19 2.91 -3.79
N VAL A 131 2.15 1.58 -3.86
CA VAL A 131 0.98 0.79 -4.27
C VAL A 131 0.33 0.16 -3.05
N GLY A 132 -0.99 0.27 -2.95
CA GLY A 132 -1.79 -0.32 -1.89
C GLY A 132 -2.72 -1.41 -2.45
N ARG A 133 -4.01 -1.09 -2.61
CA ARG A 133 -5.06 -2.05 -2.99
C ARG A 133 -4.76 -2.89 -4.24
N ALA A 134 -4.04 -2.34 -5.21
CA ALA A 134 -3.69 -3.07 -6.43
C ALA A 134 -2.66 -4.19 -6.25
N SER A 135 -2.04 -4.34 -5.08
CA SER A 135 -1.21 -5.50 -4.75
C SER A 135 -2.00 -6.63 -4.08
N HIS A 136 -3.24 -6.37 -3.65
CA HIS A 136 -4.09 -7.38 -3.03
C HIS A 136 -4.52 -8.43 -4.06
N GLY A 137 -4.06 -9.66 -3.91
CA GLY A 137 -4.33 -10.77 -4.85
C GLY A 137 -3.39 -10.79 -6.07
N THR A 138 -2.56 -9.77 -6.22
CA THR A 138 -1.63 -9.58 -7.34
C THR A 138 -0.29 -9.00 -6.84
N PRO A 139 0.41 -9.68 -5.90
CA PRO A 139 1.66 -9.15 -5.33
C PRO A 139 2.77 -8.97 -6.37
N TRP A 140 2.70 -9.66 -7.50
CA TRP A 140 3.63 -9.48 -8.63
C TRP A 140 3.49 -8.13 -9.35
N ILE A 141 2.49 -7.29 -9.03
CA ILE A 141 2.42 -5.93 -9.59
C ILE A 141 3.71 -5.13 -9.37
N PHE A 142 4.44 -5.37 -8.28
CA PHE A 142 5.72 -4.71 -8.02
C PHE A 142 6.81 -5.16 -9.00
N ARG A 143 6.84 -6.44 -9.40
CA ARG A 143 7.73 -6.93 -10.47
C ARG A 143 7.44 -6.19 -11.76
N ASP A 144 6.17 -6.10 -12.13
CA ASP A 144 5.76 -5.55 -13.42
C ASP A 144 6.01 -4.03 -13.49
N ILE A 145 5.71 -3.30 -12.40
CA ILE A 145 6.03 -1.87 -12.26
C ILE A 145 7.54 -1.67 -12.36
N ASN A 146 8.34 -2.40 -11.58
CA ASN A 146 9.79 -2.21 -11.56
C ASN A 146 10.43 -2.59 -12.89
N GLY A 147 9.97 -3.66 -13.54
CA GLY A 147 10.43 -4.06 -14.87
C GLY A 147 10.23 -2.95 -15.90
N LEU A 148 9.00 -2.42 -15.98
CA LEU A 148 8.69 -1.32 -16.90
C LEU A 148 9.51 -0.06 -16.59
N LEU A 149 9.64 0.32 -15.32
CA LEU A 149 10.32 1.55 -14.92
C LEU A 149 11.85 1.50 -15.06
N THR A 150 12.46 0.33 -14.88
CA THR A 150 13.92 0.16 -14.92
C THR A 150 14.44 -0.25 -16.30
N GLN A 151 13.68 -1.08 -17.02
CA GLN A 151 14.09 -1.63 -18.32
C GLN A 151 13.39 -0.94 -19.50
N GLY A 152 12.37 -0.11 -19.23
CA GLY A 152 11.55 0.51 -20.27
C GLY A 152 10.59 -0.45 -20.97
N VAL A 153 10.60 -1.73 -20.60
CA VAL A 153 9.78 -2.80 -21.20
C VAL A 153 9.00 -3.50 -20.10
N LEU A 154 7.71 -3.75 -20.35
CA LEU A 154 6.89 -4.51 -19.44
C LEU A 154 7.33 -5.99 -19.48
N PRO A 155 7.63 -6.62 -18.33
CA PRO A 155 7.96 -8.04 -18.30
C PRO A 155 6.80 -8.89 -18.83
N GLU A 156 7.12 -10.02 -19.45
CA GLU A 156 6.11 -11.00 -19.84
C GLU A 156 5.21 -11.36 -18.64
N PRO A 157 3.88 -11.46 -18.84
CA PRO A 157 2.96 -11.82 -17.76
C PRO A 157 3.35 -13.16 -17.15
N LEU A 158 3.29 -13.26 -15.82
CA LEU A 158 3.47 -14.54 -15.14
C LEU A 158 2.44 -15.55 -15.65
N SER A 159 2.90 -16.76 -15.94
CA SER A 159 2.05 -17.91 -16.22
C SER A 159 1.12 -18.21 -15.03
N ARG A 160 0.02 -18.92 -15.29
CA ARG A 160 -0.88 -19.34 -14.21
C ARG A 160 -0.17 -20.27 -13.20
N ALA A 161 0.77 -21.08 -13.66
CA ALA A 161 1.61 -21.92 -12.80
C ALA A 161 2.46 -21.09 -11.83
N GLU A 162 3.17 -20.06 -12.31
CA GLU A 162 3.97 -19.18 -11.45
C GLU A 162 3.07 -18.42 -10.44
N ARG A 163 1.89 -17.97 -10.88
CA ARG A 163 0.94 -17.30 -9.98
C ARG A 163 0.42 -18.25 -8.89
N ARG A 164 0.07 -19.49 -9.23
CA ARG A 164 -0.29 -20.53 -8.26
C ARG A 164 0.83 -20.72 -7.26
N ASP A 165 2.07 -20.87 -7.72
CA ASP A 165 3.21 -21.14 -6.84
C ASP A 165 3.45 -20.00 -5.86
N ILE A 166 3.30 -18.75 -6.30
CA ILE A 166 3.32 -17.57 -5.42
C ILE A 166 2.20 -17.63 -4.36
N VAL A 167 0.98 -17.99 -4.76
CA VAL A 167 -0.15 -18.11 -3.83
C VAL A 167 0.13 -19.18 -2.78
N LEU A 168 0.53 -20.38 -3.19
CA LEU A 168 0.77 -21.51 -2.28
C LEU A 168 1.96 -21.23 -1.34
N ALA A 169 3.04 -20.66 -1.85
CA ALA A 169 4.18 -20.25 -1.03
C ALA A 169 3.78 -19.19 0.01
N HIS A 170 2.92 -18.24 -0.37
CA HIS A 170 2.42 -17.22 0.55
C HIS A 170 1.54 -17.83 1.66
N LEU A 171 0.69 -18.81 1.35
CA LEU A 171 -0.10 -19.51 2.36
C LEU A 171 0.81 -20.23 3.36
N GLN A 172 1.81 -20.97 2.88
CA GLN A 172 2.79 -21.64 3.74
C GLN A 172 3.51 -20.65 4.65
N ALA A 173 3.93 -19.49 4.14
CA ALA A 173 4.56 -18.44 4.94
C ALA A 173 3.64 -17.90 6.03
N ILE A 174 2.35 -17.68 5.72
CA ILE A 174 1.35 -17.24 6.70
C ILE A 174 1.19 -18.29 7.80
N TYR A 175 1.06 -19.57 7.46
CA TYR A 175 0.90 -20.66 8.43
C TYR A 175 2.14 -20.82 9.30
N ALA A 176 3.34 -20.78 8.71
CA ALA A 176 4.60 -20.88 9.44
C ALA A 176 4.80 -19.73 10.43
N PHE A 177 4.42 -18.50 10.05
CA PHE A 177 4.63 -17.32 10.88
C PHE A 177 3.57 -17.17 11.98
N HIS A 178 2.31 -17.47 11.69
CA HIS A 178 1.20 -17.23 12.61
C HIS A 178 0.71 -18.49 13.35
N GLY A 179 1.21 -19.67 13.00
CA GLY A 179 0.74 -20.94 13.54
C GLY A 179 -0.67 -21.32 13.06
N GLU A 180 -1.19 -22.43 13.58
CA GLU A 180 -2.42 -23.05 13.10
C GLU A 180 -3.63 -22.11 13.16
N GLU A 181 -3.97 -21.64 14.37
CA GLU A 181 -5.22 -20.92 14.60
C GLU A 181 -5.24 -19.53 13.93
N SER A 182 -4.19 -18.74 14.15
CA SER A 182 -4.10 -17.39 13.58
C SER A 182 -3.79 -17.44 12.08
N GLY A 183 -2.94 -18.37 11.64
CA GLY A 183 -2.59 -18.55 10.24
C GLY A 183 -3.81 -18.87 9.39
N LEU A 184 -4.67 -19.80 9.83
CA LEU A 184 -5.93 -20.12 9.14
C LEU A 184 -6.81 -18.88 8.93
N ARG A 185 -7.01 -18.08 9.99
CA ARG A 185 -7.88 -16.89 9.94
C ARG A 185 -7.28 -15.78 9.09
N ILE A 186 -5.98 -15.55 9.18
CA ILE A 186 -5.26 -14.53 8.41
C ILE A 186 -5.23 -14.90 6.92
N ALA A 187 -4.97 -16.16 6.60
CA ALA A 187 -4.94 -16.65 5.22
C ALA A 187 -6.27 -16.41 4.48
N ARG A 188 -7.42 -16.52 5.15
CA ARG A 188 -8.75 -16.24 4.54
C ARG A 188 -8.85 -14.84 3.93
N LYS A 189 -8.18 -13.84 4.51
CA LYS A 189 -8.12 -12.48 3.94
C LYS A 189 -7.43 -12.48 2.57
N HIS A 190 -6.29 -13.15 2.47
CA HIS A 190 -5.49 -13.23 1.25
C HIS A 190 -6.15 -14.14 0.20
N LEU A 191 -6.65 -15.30 0.63
CA LEU A 191 -7.45 -16.20 -0.21
C LEU A 191 -8.68 -15.50 -0.78
N GLY A 192 -9.32 -14.60 -0.03
CA GLY A 192 -10.43 -13.81 -0.56
C GLY A 192 -10.04 -12.87 -1.69
N TRP A 193 -8.79 -12.42 -1.74
CA TRP A 193 -8.28 -11.65 -2.89
C TRP A 193 -7.87 -12.55 -4.04
N TYR A 194 -7.16 -13.66 -3.75
CA TYR A 194 -6.73 -14.61 -4.76
C TYR A 194 -7.87 -15.37 -5.43
N ALA A 195 -9.01 -15.55 -4.76
CA ALA A 195 -10.18 -16.22 -5.32
C ALA A 195 -10.73 -15.52 -6.58
N LYS A 196 -10.40 -14.24 -6.80
CA LYS A 196 -10.72 -13.55 -8.06
C LYS A 196 -10.01 -14.14 -9.29
N LEU A 197 -8.88 -14.83 -9.10
CA LEU A 197 -8.21 -15.55 -10.18
C LEU A 197 -9.03 -16.78 -10.62
N LEU A 198 -9.89 -17.29 -9.72
CA LEU A 198 -10.67 -18.51 -9.88
C LEU A 198 -12.13 -18.20 -10.28
N GLU A 199 -12.40 -17.06 -10.93
CA GLU A 199 -13.76 -16.63 -11.29
C GLU A 199 -14.53 -17.65 -12.15
N SER A 200 -13.84 -18.51 -12.88
CA SER A 200 -14.45 -19.63 -13.62
C SER A 200 -14.96 -20.76 -12.72
N ALA A 201 -14.70 -20.72 -11.41
CA ALA A 201 -15.10 -21.71 -10.41
C ALA A 201 -15.93 -21.03 -9.30
N PRO A 202 -17.27 -20.93 -9.46
CA PRO A 202 -18.11 -20.10 -8.59
C PRO A 202 -18.05 -20.48 -7.10
N ASP A 203 -17.87 -21.76 -6.79
CA ASP A 203 -17.82 -22.26 -5.41
C ASP A 203 -16.42 -22.20 -4.78
N ALA A 204 -15.38 -21.87 -5.56
CA ALA A 204 -13.98 -21.92 -5.10
C ALA A 204 -13.76 -21.04 -3.86
N ARG A 205 -14.34 -19.83 -3.86
CA ARG A 205 -14.26 -18.94 -2.72
C ARG A 205 -14.91 -19.53 -1.48
N ALA A 206 -16.12 -20.07 -1.60
CA ALA A 206 -16.85 -20.63 -0.47
C ALA A 206 -16.08 -21.83 0.13
N ARG A 207 -15.58 -22.72 -0.73
CA ARG A 207 -14.73 -23.86 -0.35
C ARG A 207 -13.52 -23.41 0.47
N LEU A 208 -12.72 -22.48 -0.05
CA LEU A 208 -11.52 -21.95 0.63
C LEU A 208 -11.80 -21.34 2.02
N MET A 209 -12.97 -20.71 2.19
CA MET A 209 -13.35 -20.08 3.46
C MET A 209 -13.88 -21.09 4.48
N ALA A 210 -14.47 -22.20 4.03
CA ALA A 210 -15.08 -23.23 4.87
C ALA A 210 -14.05 -24.14 5.57
N GLU A 211 -12.82 -24.17 5.07
CA GLU A 211 -11.74 -25.01 5.60
C GLU A 211 -11.43 -24.71 7.07
N VAL A 212 -11.21 -25.78 7.85
CA VAL A 212 -11.13 -25.74 9.33
C VAL A 212 -9.72 -25.93 9.88
N SER A 213 -8.74 -26.28 9.04
CA SER A 213 -7.33 -26.35 9.40
C SER A 213 -6.45 -25.76 8.31
N THR A 214 -5.22 -25.37 8.64
CA THR A 214 -4.24 -24.88 7.66
C THR A 214 -3.93 -25.95 6.61
N SER A 215 -3.90 -27.22 7.04
CA SER A 215 -3.64 -28.36 6.16
C SER A 215 -4.76 -28.58 5.14
N SER A 216 -6.03 -28.56 5.59
CA SER A 216 -7.17 -28.72 4.68
C SER A 216 -7.34 -27.49 3.77
N GLN A 217 -7.08 -26.30 4.30
CA GLN A 217 -7.07 -25.06 3.53
C GLN A 217 -6.01 -25.05 2.44
N PHE A 218 -4.79 -25.51 2.75
CA PHE A 218 -3.72 -25.63 1.77
C PHE A 218 -4.05 -26.66 0.69
N ALA A 219 -4.56 -27.84 1.07
CA ALA A 219 -4.96 -28.87 0.11
C ALA A 219 -6.04 -28.37 -0.86
N CYS A 220 -7.07 -27.70 -0.34
CA CYS A 220 -8.14 -27.09 -1.11
C CYS A 220 -7.61 -26.00 -2.07
N ALA A 221 -6.70 -25.14 -1.60
CA ALA A 221 -6.05 -24.15 -2.45
C ALA A 221 -5.19 -24.80 -3.54
N ASN A 222 -4.40 -25.82 -3.20
CA ASN A 222 -3.55 -26.54 -4.14
C ASN A 222 -4.36 -27.22 -5.25
N GLU A 223 -5.50 -27.84 -4.91
CA GLU A 223 -6.43 -28.41 -5.90
C GLU A 223 -6.96 -27.33 -6.84
N LEU A 224 -7.56 -26.28 -6.28
CA LEU A 224 -8.25 -25.23 -7.06
C LEU A 224 -7.29 -24.45 -7.95
N PHE A 225 -6.17 -23.97 -7.42
CA PHE A 225 -5.17 -23.24 -8.19
C PHE A 225 -4.34 -24.18 -9.09
N GLY A 226 -4.22 -25.47 -8.74
CA GLY A 226 -3.64 -26.50 -9.59
C GLY A 226 -4.45 -26.71 -10.86
N ALA A 227 -5.77 -26.91 -10.73
CA ALA A 227 -6.67 -27.02 -11.88
C ALA A 227 -6.69 -25.75 -12.73
N TRP A 228 -6.76 -24.58 -12.10
CA TRP A 228 -6.71 -23.28 -12.79
C TRP A 228 -5.42 -23.08 -13.60
N ALA A 229 -4.29 -23.57 -13.09
CA ALA A 229 -2.99 -23.46 -13.76
C ALA A 229 -2.86 -24.31 -15.02
N GLN A 230 -3.67 -25.37 -15.18
CA GLN A 230 -3.67 -26.26 -16.35
C GLN A 230 -4.57 -25.77 -17.49
N VAL A 231 -5.46 -24.82 -17.22
CA VAL A 231 -6.32 -24.24 -18.26
C VAL A 231 -5.49 -23.25 -19.07
N HIS A 232 -5.39 -23.47 -20.38
CA HIS A 232 -4.73 -22.57 -21.33
C HIS A 232 -5.41 -21.18 -21.35
#